data_AF-R4X480-F1
#
_entry.id   AF-R4X480-F1
#
_cell.length_a   1.000
_cell.length_b   1.000
_cell.length_c   1.000
_cell.angle_alpha   90.00
_cell.angle_beta   90.00
_cell.angle_gamma   90.00
#
_symmetry.space_group_name_H-M   'P 1'
#
loop_
_entity.id
_entity.type
_entity.pdbx_description
1 polymer ?
#
loop_
_entity_poly.entity_id
_entity_poly.type
_entity_poly.pdbx_seq_one_letter_code
_entity_poly.pdbx_strand_id
1 'polypeptide(L)'
;MKRKRRIFKRAFTLASFMLACAQSMAASLAINVGGERSLTTDQLLTRPDVATIRVPNDVTFHRTMTYRAVPLRALLGIAQLPAGTELQITATDGFVTHLSSNLLFGDAKKRAEPWLAIESPDEPWPHVSGSGDIGPFYVVWLDPAASGVTSEQWPFKVDAIRIAQTLAARWPQLAVDKNVPANSPVRRGQSVLATQCMVCHKMNGAGDASMGPDLGRPHNPTEYFQPWVLKSFIRDPKSIRAWPDMKMPPFDKNALSDSDLDALIAYLGYMAKRPK
;
A
#
# COMPACT_ATOMS: atom_id res chain seq x y z
N MET A 1 -88.55 12.66 -7.66
CA MET A 1 -88.13 11.86 -6.50
C MET A 1 -86.74 11.27 -6.75
N LYS A 2 -85.83 11.38 -5.77
CA LYS A 2 -84.49 10.76 -5.64
C LYS A 2 -83.31 11.36 -6.45
N ARG A 3 -82.73 12.43 -5.89
CA ARG A 3 -81.31 12.85 -6.05
C ARG A 3 -80.38 11.74 -5.53
N LYS A 4 -79.44 11.24 -6.33
CA LYS A 4 -78.30 10.43 -5.85
C LYS A 4 -77.10 11.37 -5.61
N ARG A 5 -76.68 11.47 -4.33
CA ARG A 5 -75.52 12.24 -3.85
C ARG A 5 -74.23 11.55 -4.30
N ARG A 6 -73.31 12.30 -4.91
CA ARG A 6 -71.90 11.91 -5.13
C ARG A 6 -71.16 12.13 -3.80
N ILE A 7 -70.56 11.08 -3.24
CA ILE A 7 -69.66 11.17 -2.10
C ILE A 7 -68.24 11.16 -2.65
N PHE A 8 -67.60 12.33 -2.68
CA PHE A 8 -66.15 12.45 -2.88
C PHE A 8 -65.45 12.05 -1.59
N LYS A 9 -64.79 10.88 -1.57
CA LYS A 9 -63.82 10.55 -0.51
C LYS A 9 -62.50 11.25 -0.86
N ARG A 10 -62.19 12.33 -0.15
CA ARG A 10 -60.86 12.94 -0.13
C ARG A 10 -59.96 12.03 0.71
N ALA A 11 -59.07 11.28 0.07
CA ALA A 11 -57.97 10.61 0.74
C ALA A 11 -56.86 11.64 0.96
N PHE A 12 -56.54 11.93 2.22
CA PHE A 12 -55.41 12.77 2.63
C PHE A 12 -54.14 11.91 2.52
N THR A 13 -53.33 12.14 1.49
CA THR A 13 -51.98 11.56 1.39
C THR A 13 -51.04 12.41 2.25
N LEU A 14 -50.68 11.90 3.43
CA LEU A 14 -49.64 12.45 4.27
C LEU A 14 -48.29 11.96 3.71
N ALA A 15 -47.60 12.81 2.95
CA ALA A 15 -46.25 12.53 2.47
C ALA A 15 -45.23 12.87 3.57
N SER A 16 -44.76 11.85 4.30
CA SER A 16 -43.61 11.98 5.20
C SER A 16 -42.33 12.17 4.38
N PHE A 17 -41.82 13.39 4.35
CA PHE A 17 -40.46 13.69 3.91
C PHE A 17 -39.48 13.22 5.00
N MET A 18 -39.01 11.97 4.93
CA MET A 18 -37.79 11.58 5.66
C MET A 18 -36.60 12.12 4.88
N LEU A 19 -36.09 13.28 5.29
CA LEU A 19 -34.77 13.75 4.91
C LEU A 19 -33.74 12.82 5.57
N ALA A 20 -33.32 11.77 4.86
CA ALA A 20 -32.16 10.99 5.26
C ALA A 20 -30.90 11.84 5.06
N CYS A 21 -30.49 12.58 6.09
CA CYS A 21 -29.11 13.03 6.20
C CYS A 21 -28.25 11.79 6.37
N ALA A 22 -27.75 11.24 5.28
CA ALA A 22 -26.63 10.33 5.31
C ALA A 22 -25.41 11.13 5.78
N GLN A 23 -25.18 11.16 7.10
CA GLN A 23 -23.87 11.57 7.62
C GLN A 23 -22.86 10.56 7.07
N SER A 24 -22.00 10.96 6.14
CA SER A 24 -20.88 10.14 5.71
C SER A 24 -20.06 9.80 6.95
N MET A 25 -20.03 8.53 7.37
CA MET A 25 -19.26 8.15 8.55
C MET A 25 -17.78 8.35 8.25
N ALA A 26 -17.10 9.12 9.10
CA ALA A 26 -15.66 9.33 9.04
C ALA A 26 -14.93 7.98 9.15
N ALA A 27 -14.06 7.68 8.18
CA ALA A 27 -13.28 6.45 8.21
C ALA A 27 -12.22 6.49 9.32
N SER A 28 -11.81 5.32 9.81
CA SER A 28 -10.91 5.18 10.96
C SER A 28 -9.57 4.57 10.56
N LEU A 29 -8.49 5.12 11.10
CA LEU A 29 -7.11 4.64 10.98
C LEU A 29 -6.63 4.11 12.34
N ALA A 30 -6.23 2.84 12.39
CA ALA A 30 -5.61 2.27 13.59
C ALA A 30 -4.12 2.64 13.66
N ILE A 31 -3.65 3.10 14.81
CA ILE A 31 -2.24 3.40 15.06
C ILE A 31 -1.80 2.64 16.31
N ASN A 32 -0.77 1.81 16.16
CA ASN A 32 -0.11 1.12 17.28
C ASN A 32 1.38 1.44 17.28
N VAL A 33 1.71 2.62 17.81
CA VAL A 33 3.07 3.19 17.86
C VAL A 33 3.22 3.83 19.23
N GLY A 34 3.71 3.05 20.20
CA GLY A 34 3.79 3.49 21.61
C GLY A 34 2.46 3.45 22.38
N GLY A 35 1.42 2.83 21.79
CA GLY A 35 0.08 2.69 22.36
C GLY A 35 -0.96 2.51 21.27
N GLU A 36 -2.05 1.81 21.57
CA GLU A 36 -3.17 1.60 20.64
C GLU A 36 -4.12 2.80 20.64
N ARG A 37 -4.38 3.36 19.45
CA ARG A 37 -5.39 4.40 19.24
C ARG A 37 -6.00 4.29 17.85
N SER A 38 -7.19 4.85 17.69
CA SER A 38 -7.85 5.02 16.40
C SER A 38 -8.06 6.51 16.13
N LEU A 39 -7.79 6.96 14.90
CA LEU A 39 -8.01 8.32 14.46
C LEU A 39 -8.94 8.35 13.26
N THR A 40 -9.97 9.20 13.30
CA THR A 40 -10.88 9.36 12.16
C THR A 40 -10.34 10.36 11.14
N THR A 41 -10.88 10.35 9.91
CA THR A 41 -10.62 11.38 8.90
C THR A 41 -10.83 12.79 9.46
N ASP A 42 -11.94 13.02 10.18
CA ASP A 42 -12.28 14.32 10.78
C ASP A 42 -11.26 14.76 11.85
N GLN A 43 -10.84 13.82 12.70
CA GLN A 43 -9.82 14.09 13.71
C GLN A 43 -8.47 14.41 13.08
N LEU A 44 -8.12 13.75 11.98
CA LEU A 44 -6.88 14.01 11.25
C LEU A 44 -6.94 15.35 10.51
N LEU A 45 -8.07 15.70 9.90
CA LEU A 45 -8.28 16.95 9.17
C LEU A 45 -8.35 18.19 10.09
N THR A 46 -8.58 18.01 11.39
CA THR A 46 -8.59 19.07 12.41
C THR A 46 -7.26 19.23 13.15
N ARG A 47 -6.25 18.40 12.84
CA ARG A 47 -4.92 18.52 13.46
C ARG A 47 -4.27 19.88 13.14
N PRO A 48 -3.50 20.47 14.06
CA PRO A 48 -2.85 21.75 13.82
C PRO A 48 -1.75 21.70 12.75
N ASP A 49 -1.21 20.51 12.46
CA ASP A 49 -0.16 20.28 11.46
C ASP A 49 -0.71 19.76 10.13
N VAL A 50 -2.03 19.73 9.94
CA VAL A 50 -2.62 19.44 8.63
C VAL A 50 -2.20 20.51 7.62
N ALA A 51 -1.82 20.08 6.43
CA ALA A 51 -1.40 20.98 5.36
C ALA A 51 -2.03 20.57 4.02
N THR A 52 -2.11 21.54 3.12
CA THR A 52 -2.31 21.27 1.70
C THR A 52 -0.94 21.05 1.06
N ILE A 53 -0.67 19.84 0.57
CA ILE A 53 0.58 19.49 -0.10
C ILE A 53 0.35 19.25 -1.59
N ARG A 54 1.36 19.53 -2.41
CA ARG A 54 1.37 19.24 -3.85
C ARG A 54 2.37 18.13 -4.12
N VAL A 55 1.87 16.99 -4.56
CA VAL A 55 2.66 15.79 -4.87
C VAL A 55 2.84 15.71 -6.38
N PRO A 56 4.01 16.10 -6.93
CA PRO A 56 4.27 15.92 -8.35
C PRO A 56 4.44 14.43 -8.66
N ASN A 57 3.97 14.00 -9.83
CA ASN A 57 4.14 12.63 -10.33
C ASN A 57 3.72 11.56 -9.33
N ASP A 58 2.51 11.70 -8.76
CA ASP A 58 1.95 10.69 -7.86
C ASP A 58 2.00 9.29 -8.50
N VAL A 59 2.47 8.29 -7.77
CA VAL A 59 2.75 6.96 -8.34
C VAL A 59 1.49 6.17 -8.69
N THR A 60 0.34 6.53 -8.12
CA THR A 60 -0.94 5.87 -8.37
C THR A 60 -1.74 6.63 -9.43
N PHE A 61 -1.76 7.97 -9.36
CA PHE A 61 -2.51 8.80 -10.30
C PHE A 61 -1.73 9.22 -11.54
N HIS A 62 -0.41 9.02 -11.56
CA HIS A 62 0.52 9.39 -12.64
C HIS A 62 0.37 10.84 -13.10
N ARG A 63 0.03 11.73 -12.16
CA ARG A 63 -0.13 13.17 -12.39
C ARG A 63 0.17 13.93 -11.11
N THR A 64 0.22 15.25 -11.19
CA THR A 64 0.29 16.05 -9.96
C THR A 64 -1.03 15.98 -9.22
N MET A 65 -0.96 15.65 -7.94
CA MET A 65 -2.10 15.63 -7.03
C MET A 65 -1.91 16.67 -5.92
N THR A 66 -3.03 17.18 -5.41
CA THR A 66 -3.07 18.07 -4.26
C THR A 66 -3.84 17.35 -3.16
N TYR A 67 -3.28 17.28 -1.96
CA TYR A 67 -3.88 16.57 -0.84
C TYR A 67 -3.98 17.45 0.39
N ARG A 68 -5.06 17.27 1.15
CA ARG A 68 -5.04 17.52 2.59
C ARG A 68 -4.32 16.36 3.25
N ALA A 69 -3.26 16.65 4.01
CA ALA A 69 -2.40 15.62 4.56
C ALA A 69 -1.80 16.05 5.90
N VAL A 70 -1.37 15.07 6.69
CA VAL A 70 -0.61 15.28 7.93
C VAL A 70 0.79 14.68 7.81
N PRO A 71 1.84 15.28 8.41
CA PRO A 71 3.18 14.72 8.34
C PRO A 71 3.21 13.35 9.02
N LEU A 72 3.63 12.30 8.31
CA LEU A 72 3.59 10.94 8.87
C LEU A 72 4.43 10.85 10.15
N ARG A 73 5.63 11.46 10.17
CA ARG A 73 6.51 11.45 11.35
C ARG A 73 5.86 12.10 12.58
N ALA A 74 5.20 13.24 12.41
CA ALA A 74 4.49 13.91 13.49
C ALA A 74 3.27 13.11 13.97
N LEU A 75 2.60 12.40 13.05
CA LEU A 75 1.53 11.47 13.38
C LEU A 75 2.04 10.31 14.25
N LEU A 76 3.22 9.75 13.97
CA LEU A 76 3.80 8.66 14.76
C LEU A 76 4.15 9.08 16.20
N GLY A 77 4.45 10.36 16.44
CA GLY A 77 4.77 10.88 17.79
C GLY A 77 6.09 10.37 18.36
N ILE A 78 6.99 9.86 17.52
CA ILE A 78 8.31 9.33 17.89
C ILE A 78 9.40 9.90 16.98
N ALA A 79 10.62 10.04 17.53
CA ALA A 79 11.78 10.55 16.79
C ALA A 79 12.61 9.44 16.10
N GLN A 80 12.47 8.20 16.57
CA GLN A 80 13.13 7.02 16.02
C GLN A 80 12.30 5.78 16.34
N LEU A 81 12.41 4.74 15.52
CA LEU A 81 11.85 3.42 15.84
C LEU A 81 12.71 2.70 16.88
N PRO A 82 12.13 1.82 17.72
CA PRO A 82 12.91 0.90 18.56
C PRO A 82 13.89 0.06 17.73
N ALA A 83 15.03 -0.30 18.32
CA ALA A 83 16.02 -1.13 17.64
C ALA A 83 15.41 -2.48 17.21
N GLY A 84 15.75 -2.94 16.00
CA GLY A 84 15.23 -4.20 15.46
C GLY A 84 13.77 -4.15 15.00
N THR A 85 13.18 -2.96 14.89
CA THR A 85 11.80 -2.77 14.40
C THR A 85 11.72 -1.94 13.12
N GLU A 86 10.57 -2.01 12.47
CA GLU A 86 10.18 -1.29 11.27
C GLU A 86 8.75 -0.77 11.43
N LEU A 87 8.37 0.21 10.61
CA LEU A 87 6.98 0.66 10.56
C LEU A 87 6.23 -0.19 9.53
N GLN A 88 5.27 -0.99 10.00
CA GLN A 88 4.33 -1.70 9.15
C GLN A 88 3.14 -0.81 8.84
N ILE A 89 2.72 -0.80 7.57
CA ILE A 89 1.51 -0.13 7.11
C ILE A 89 0.68 -1.14 6.33
N THR A 90 -0.56 -1.37 6.75
CA THR A 90 -1.49 -2.31 6.12
C THR A 90 -2.57 -1.55 5.35
N ALA A 91 -3.10 -2.19 4.31
CA ALA A 91 -4.23 -1.71 3.54
C ALA A 91 -5.38 -2.71 3.53
N THR A 92 -6.60 -2.22 3.34
CA THR A 92 -7.82 -3.04 3.37
C THR A 92 -7.90 -4.12 2.29
N ASP A 93 -7.12 -4.01 1.22
CA ASP A 93 -7.06 -5.00 0.13
C ASP A 93 -6.00 -6.09 0.34
N GLY A 94 -5.26 -6.04 1.46
CA GLY A 94 -4.26 -7.03 1.83
C GLY A 94 -2.82 -6.65 1.46
N PHE A 95 -2.59 -5.42 0.98
CA PHE A 95 -1.24 -4.87 0.80
C PHE A 95 -0.60 -4.57 2.16
N VAL A 96 0.70 -4.86 2.29
CA VAL A 96 1.45 -4.61 3.53
C VAL A 96 2.85 -4.10 3.22
N THR A 97 3.13 -2.83 3.48
CA THR A 97 4.49 -2.28 3.31
C THR A 97 5.20 -2.09 4.63
N HIS A 98 6.54 -2.11 4.56
CA HIS A 98 7.43 -1.97 5.70
C HIS A 98 8.43 -0.85 5.42
N LEU A 99 8.42 0.19 6.27
CA LEU A 99 9.33 1.31 6.18
C LEU A 99 10.41 1.20 7.26
N SER A 100 11.66 1.17 6.84
CA SER A 100 12.80 1.11 7.77
C SER A 100 12.95 2.41 8.57
N SER A 101 13.57 2.31 9.76
CA SER A 101 13.89 3.50 10.54
C SER A 101 14.81 4.47 9.80
N ASN A 102 15.71 3.97 8.95
CA ASN A 102 16.60 4.83 8.17
C ASN A 102 15.82 5.63 7.11
N LEU A 103 14.85 5.00 6.44
CA LEU A 103 14.00 5.69 5.47
C LEU A 103 13.14 6.78 6.16
N LEU A 104 12.56 6.46 7.31
CA LEU A 104 11.71 7.41 8.04
C LEU A 104 12.51 8.51 8.72
N PHE A 105 13.60 8.16 9.41
CA PHE A 105 14.27 9.01 10.40
C PHE A 105 15.76 9.29 10.11
N GLY A 106 16.30 8.91 8.93
CA GLY A 106 17.69 9.20 8.51
C GLY A 106 18.00 10.69 8.27
N ASP A 107 19.16 11.01 7.70
CA ASP A 107 19.65 12.40 7.53
C ASP A 107 18.64 13.32 6.82
N ALA A 108 18.18 14.36 7.53
CA ALA A 108 17.17 15.29 7.06
C ALA A 108 17.54 16.03 5.77
N LYS A 109 18.82 16.24 5.47
CA LYS A 109 19.26 16.99 4.26
C LYS A 109 19.08 16.21 2.95
N LYS A 110 18.82 14.90 3.04
CA LYS A 110 18.77 13.99 1.88
C LYS A 110 17.60 13.01 2.02
N ARG A 111 16.46 13.46 2.54
CA ARG A 111 15.39 12.53 2.91
C ARG A 111 14.04 12.94 2.36
N ALA A 112 13.39 11.98 1.69
CA ALA A 112 12.01 12.08 1.27
C ALA A 112 11.09 12.35 2.48
N GLU A 113 10.00 13.08 2.28
CA GLU A 113 9.06 13.41 3.34
C GLU A 113 7.77 12.59 3.20
N PRO A 114 7.49 11.64 4.11
CA PRO A 114 6.25 10.91 4.10
C PRO A 114 5.13 11.72 4.74
N TRP A 115 3.99 11.70 4.08
CA TRP A 115 2.75 12.33 4.50
C TRP A 115 1.62 11.30 4.42
N LEU A 116 0.66 11.39 5.34
CA LEU A 116 -0.60 10.68 5.23
C LEU A 116 -1.62 11.62 4.60
N ALA A 117 -1.92 11.41 3.32
CA ALA A 117 -3.01 12.08 2.62
C ALA A 117 -4.36 11.53 3.11
N ILE A 118 -5.32 12.43 3.27
CA ILE A 118 -6.65 12.16 3.81
C ILE A 118 -7.69 12.63 2.79
N GLU A 119 -8.55 11.72 2.36
CA GLU A 119 -9.66 12.03 1.48
C GLU A 119 -10.77 12.71 2.27
N SER A 120 -11.28 13.83 1.76
CA SER A 120 -12.46 14.48 2.33
C SER A 120 -13.72 13.88 1.71
N PRO A 121 -14.78 13.59 2.48
CA PRO A 121 -16.06 13.15 1.92
C PRO A 121 -16.65 14.14 0.90
N ASP A 122 -16.37 15.44 1.07
CA ASP A 122 -16.85 16.51 0.18
C ASP A 122 -16.00 16.68 -1.09
N GLU A 123 -14.77 16.17 -1.09
CA GLU A 123 -13.83 16.26 -2.21
C GLU A 123 -13.11 14.92 -2.40
N PRO A 124 -13.83 13.90 -2.90
CA PRO A 124 -13.25 12.58 -3.12
C PRO A 124 -12.15 12.64 -4.19
N TRP A 125 -11.16 11.78 -4.04
CA TRP A 125 -10.10 11.64 -5.02
C TRP A 125 -10.66 11.03 -6.32
N PRO A 126 -9.99 11.25 -7.47
CA PRO A 126 -10.38 10.64 -8.72
C PRO A 126 -10.41 9.10 -8.63
N HIS A 127 -11.29 8.45 -9.37
CA HIS A 127 -11.23 7.00 -9.51
C HIS A 127 -10.03 6.57 -10.37
N VAL A 128 -9.43 5.43 -10.00
CA VAL A 128 -8.36 4.79 -10.77
C VAL A 128 -8.89 3.49 -11.37
N SER A 129 -8.81 3.38 -12.70
CA SER A 129 -9.27 2.18 -13.40
C SER A 129 -8.54 0.94 -12.89
N GLY A 130 -9.28 -0.10 -12.52
CA GLY A 130 -8.74 -1.38 -12.04
C GLY A 130 -8.28 -1.41 -10.58
N SER A 131 -8.21 -0.28 -9.88
CA SER A 131 -7.80 -0.23 -8.45
C SER A 131 -8.95 0.07 -7.47
N GLY A 132 -10.09 0.52 -8.00
CA GLY A 132 -11.23 0.98 -7.19
C GLY A 132 -10.92 2.31 -6.49
N ASP A 133 -11.56 2.53 -5.35
CA ASP A 133 -11.35 3.72 -4.53
C ASP A 133 -9.99 3.65 -3.83
N ILE A 134 -9.21 4.73 -3.89
CA ILE A 134 -7.86 4.82 -3.31
C ILE A 134 -7.91 5.25 -1.82
N GLY A 135 -8.95 5.99 -1.46
CA GLY A 135 -9.14 6.55 -0.14
C GLY A 135 -9.50 5.55 0.96
N PRO A 136 -9.70 6.06 2.19
CA PRO A 136 -9.61 7.47 2.56
C PRO A 136 -8.20 7.89 3.00
N PHE A 137 -7.27 6.94 3.10
CA PHE A 137 -5.91 7.17 3.60
C PHE A 137 -4.87 6.65 2.61
N TYR A 138 -3.91 7.50 2.27
CA TYR A 138 -2.85 7.20 1.31
C TYR A 138 -1.52 7.78 1.80
N VAL A 139 -0.49 6.95 1.90
CA VAL A 139 0.86 7.45 2.18
C VAL A 139 1.50 7.95 0.90
N VAL A 140 1.83 9.23 0.90
CA VAL A 140 2.48 9.93 -0.22
C VAL A 140 3.81 10.50 0.23
N TRP A 141 4.68 10.78 -0.73
CA TRP A 141 6.01 11.31 -0.46
C TRP A 141 6.27 12.61 -1.21
N LEU A 142 6.91 13.57 -0.54
CA LEU A 142 7.60 14.67 -1.20
C LEU A 142 9.07 14.30 -1.38
N ASP A 143 9.62 14.66 -2.54
CA ASP A 143 10.99 14.32 -2.97
C ASP A 143 11.39 12.83 -2.75
N PRO A 144 10.61 11.87 -3.29
CA PRO A 144 10.88 10.44 -3.11
C PRO A 144 12.28 10.00 -3.58
N ALA A 145 12.84 10.69 -4.58
CA ALA A 145 14.15 10.39 -5.14
C ALA A 145 15.28 10.61 -4.12
N ALA A 146 15.14 11.54 -3.17
CA ALA A 146 16.14 11.78 -2.13
C ALA A 146 16.44 10.55 -1.27
N SER A 147 15.47 9.64 -1.11
CA SER A 147 15.64 8.40 -0.34
C SER A 147 15.47 7.12 -1.18
N GLY A 148 15.35 7.23 -2.50
CA GLY A 148 15.12 6.08 -3.38
C GLY A 148 13.81 5.35 -3.06
N VAL A 149 12.76 6.09 -2.73
CA VAL A 149 11.43 5.52 -2.42
C VAL A 149 10.85 4.88 -3.68
N THR A 150 10.47 3.60 -3.61
CA THR A 150 9.81 2.89 -4.74
C THR A 150 8.29 3.00 -4.65
N SER A 151 7.58 2.67 -5.73
CA SER A 151 6.10 2.69 -5.80
C SER A 151 5.43 1.89 -4.68
N GLU A 152 6.07 0.80 -4.25
CA GLU A 152 5.57 -0.12 -3.21
C GLU A 152 5.66 0.45 -1.78
N GLN A 153 6.17 1.67 -1.65
CA GLN A 153 6.23 2.40 -0.38
C GLN A 153 5.19 3.52 -0.32
N TRP A 154 4.23 3.52 -1.24
CA TRP A 154 3.07 4.43 -1.30
C TRP A 154 1.76 3.64 -1.12
N PRO A 155 1.50 3.03 0.05
CA PRO A 155 0.27 2.28 0.29
C PRO A 155 -0.94 3.23 0.29
N PHE A 156 -1.95 2.92 -0.51
CA PHE A 156 -3.29 3.49 -0.42
C PHE A 156 -4.25 2.55 0.33
N LYS A 157 -5.50 2.98 0.56
CA LYS A 157 -6.49 2.26 1.39
C LYS A 157 -5.94 1.86 2.77
N VAL A 158 -5.09 2.72 3.33
CA VAL A 158 -4.40 2.42 4.59
C VAL A 158 -5.41 2.27 5.71
N ASP A 159 -5.35 1.17 6.45
CA ASP A 159 -6.23 0.90 7.59
C ASP A 159 -5.49 0.88 8.94
N ALA A 160 -4.20 0.54 8.94
CA ALA A 160 -3.38 0.56 10.13
C ALA A 160 -1.91 0.90 9.91
N ILE A 161 -1.32 1.51 10.94
CA ILE A 161 0.10 1.83 11.03
C ILE A 161 0.62 1.31 12.37
N ARG A 162 1.64 0.44 12.36
CA ARG A 162 2.10 -0.27 13.55
C ARG A 162 3.62 -0.39 13.60
N ILE A 163 4.20 -0.45 14.79
CA ILE A 163 5.58 -0.94 14.95
C ILE A 163 5.57 -2.46 14.85
N ALA A 164 6.42 -3.01 13.99
CA ALA A 164 6.64 -4.46 13.85
C ALA A 164 8.13 -4.79 13.98
N GLN A 165 8.46 -6.03 14.37
CA GLN A 165 9.84 -6.51 14.24
C GLN A 165 10.24 -6.52 12.76
N THR A 166 11.54 -6.32 12.48
CA THR A 166 12.04 -6.39 11.09
C THR A 166 11.72 -7.72 10.42
N LEU A 167 11.60 -7.70 9.09
CA LEU A 167 11.43 -8.92 8.28
C LEU A 167 12.45 -10.01 8.63
N ALA A 168 13.72 -9.64 8.80
CA ALA A 168 14.79 -10.57 9.15
C ALA A 168 14.60 -11.22 10.54
N ALA A 169 13.97 -10.53 11.48
CA ALA A 169 13.66 -11.07 12.80
C ALA A 169 12.43 -11.98 12.79
N ARG A 170 11.38 -11.60 12.03
CA ARG A 170 10.12 -12.38 11.96
C ARG A 170 10.22 -13.60 11.07
N TRP A 171 10.99 -13.52 9.99
CA TRP A 171 11.11 -14.57 8.99
C TRP A 171 12.58 -14.87 8.66
N PRO A 172 13.35 -15.41 9.62
CA PRO A 172 14.77 -15.74 9.43
C PRO A 172 14.99 -16.77 8.32
N GLN A 173 13.98 -17.57 7.96
CA GLN A 173 14.04 -18.53 6.85
C GLN A 173 14.26 -17.87 5.47
N LEU A 174 13.95 -16.57 5.34
CA LEU A 174 14.18 -15.79 4.13
C LEU A 174 15.61 -15.25 4.02
N ALA A 175 16.42 -15.39 5.07
CA ALA A 175 17.78 -14.87 5.05
C ALA A 175 18.67 -15.69 4.11
N VAL A 176 19.41 -14.99 3.25
CA VAL A 176 20.49 -15.57 2.47
C VAL A 176 21.62 -15.99 3.40
N ASP A 177 22.03 -17.26 3.29
CA ASP A 177 23.07 -17.89 4.13
C ASP A 177 24.34 -17.06 4.19
N LYS A 178 25.04 -17.14 5.34
CA LYS A 178 26.27 -16.37 5.60
C LYS A 178 27.41 -16.68 4.64
N ASN A 179 27.43 -17.88 4.03
CA ASN A 179 28.46 -18.30 3.07
C ASN A 179 28.30 -17.66 1.68
N VAL A 180 27.15 -17.04 1.38
CA VAL A 180 26.97 -16.32 0.12
C VAL A 180 27.77 -15.00 0.17
N PRO A 181 28.59 -14.68 -0.84
CA PRO A 181 29.40 -13.46 -0.83
C PRO A 181 28.58 -12.19 -0.61
N ALA A 182 29.16 -11.20 0.07
CA ALA A 182 28.47 -9.94 0.40
C ALA A 182 27.99 -9.16 -0.85
N ASN A 183 28.74 -9.24 -1.95
CA ASN A 183 28.43 -8.63 -3.24
C ASN A 183 27.61 -9.52 -4.18
N SER A 184 27.10 -10.67 -3.69
CA SER A 184 26.31 -11.58 -4.52
C SER A 184 24.99 -10.93 -4.97
N PRO A 185 24.57 -11.11 -6.23
CA PRO A 185 23.27 -10.64 -6.71
C PRO A 185 22.10 -11.23 -5.91
N VAL A 186 22.27 -12.41 -5.30
CA VAL A 186 21.25 -13.04 -4.45
C VAL A 186 20.93 -12.17 -3.23
N ARG A 187 21.92 -11.51 -2.62
CA ARG A 187 21.68 -10.61 -1.47
C ARG A 187 20.94 -9.35 -1.89
N ARG A 188 21.30 -8.80 -3.06
CA ARG A 188 20.57 -7.68 -3.67
C ARG A 188 19.12 -8.06 -3.98
N GLY A 189 18.90 -9.25 -4.55
CA GLY A 189 17.58 -9.79 -4.84
C GLY A 189 16.71 -10.00 -3.61
N GLN A 190 17.30 -10.40 -2.47
CA GLN A 190 16.59 -10.48 -1.20
C GLN A 190 16.04 -9.10 -0.79
N SER A 191 16.84 -8.05 -0.90
CA SER A 191 16.41 -6.67 -0.61
C SER A 191 15.32 -6.20 -1.57
N VAL A 192 15.46 -6.46 -2.87
CA VAL A 192 14.42 -6.14 -3.87
C VAL A 192 13.11 -6.85 -3.56
N LEU A 193 13.15 -8.17 -3.29
CA LEU A 193 11.96 -8.94 -2.94
C LEU A 193 11.27 -8.35 -1.69
N ALA A 194 12.03 -8.07 -0.64
CA ALA A 194 11.51 -7.54 0.62
C ALA A 194 10.80 -6.19 0.44
N THR A 195 11.35 -5.30 -0.38
CA THR A 195 10.81 -3.95 -0.56
C THR A 195 9.70 -3.88 -1.61
N GLN A 196 9.79 -4.63 -2.70
CA GLN A 196 8.91 -4.45 -3.86
C GLN A 196 7.96 -5.62 -4.14
N CYS A 197 8.24 -6.82 -3.64
CA CYS A 197 7.41 -8.00 -3.96
C CYS A 197 6.61 -8.47 -2.75
N MET A 198 7.23 -8.49 -1.56
CA MET A 198 6.59 -8.97 -0.33
C MET A 198 5.47 -8.04 0.18
N VAL A 199 5.30 -6.88 -0.43
CA VAL A 199 4.18 -5.99 -0.15
C VAL A 199 2.84 -6.52 -0.65
N CYS A 200 2.89 -7.37 -1.68
CA CYS A 200 1.72 -8.04 -2.25
C CYS A 200 1.77 -9.55 -2.00
N HIS A 201 2.96 -10.12 -1.99
CA HIS A 201 3.18 -11.56 -1.99
C HIS A 201 3.73 -12.07 -0.65
N LYS A 202 3.47 -13.35 -0.37
CA LYS A 202 4.27 -14.12 0.58
C LYS A 202 5.43 -14.81 -0.12
N MET A 203 6.39 -15.30 0.67
CA MET A 203 7.48 -16.15 0.19
C MET A 203 7.66 -17.34 1.12
N ASN A 204 7.40 -18.56 0.64
CA ASN A 204 7.48 -19.78 1.48
C ASN A 204 6.63 -19.68 2.76
N GLY A 205 5.45 -19.06 2.68
CA GLY A 205 4.54 -18.81 3.79
C GLY A 205 4.91 -17.60 4.66
N ALA A 206 6.06 -16.98 4.44
CA ALA A 206 6.51 -15.80 5.16
C ALA A 206 5.96 -14.50 4.55
N GLY A 207 5.68 -13.51 5.38
CA GLY A 207 5.06 -12.25 4.99
C GLY A 207 3.61 -12.14 5.44
N ASP A 208 3.16 -10.90 5.61
CA ASP A 208 1.80 -10.60 6.08
C ASP A 208 0.85 -10.26 4.92
N ALA A 209 1.37 -9.93 3.74
CA ALA A 209 0.59 -9.58 2.57
C ALA A 209 -0.26 -10.76 2.06
N SER A 210 -1.40 -10.46 1.46
CA SER A 210 -2.37 -11.45 0.98
C SER A 210 -2.96 -11.15 -0.41
N MET A 211 -2.46 -10.12 -1.10
CA MET A 211 -2.99 -9.73 -2.41
C MET A 211 -2.61 -10.68 -3.53
N GLY A 212 -1.35 -11.11 -3.53
CA GLY A 212 -0.75 -11.97 -4.54
C GLY A 212 -0.52 -13.39 -4.00
N PRO A 213 -0.31 -14.36 -4.89
CA PRO A 213 0.04 -15.73 -4.49
C PRO A 213 1.37 -15.77 -3.72
N ASP A 214 1.60 -16.84 -2.99
CA ASP A 214 2.91 -17.12 -2.41
C ASP A 214 3.95 -17.42 -3.52
N LEU A 215 5.10 -16.76 -3.49
CA LEU A 215 6.16 -16.89 -4.51
C LEU A 215 7.06 -18.11 -4.31
N GLY A 216 6.83 -18.91 -3.27
CA GLY A 216 7.56 -20.14 -3.01
C GLY A 216 6.70 -21.39 -2.99
N ARG A 217 5.36 -21.25 -2.94
CA ARG A 217 4.41 -22.35 -2.74
C ARG A 217 3.20 -22.26 -3.68
N PRO A 218 2.72 -23.38 -4.26
CA PRO A 218 3.33 -24.72 -4.20
C PRO A 218 4.62 -24.82 -5.03
N HIS A 219 4.80 -23.95 -6.01
CA HIS A 219 6.00 -23.87 -6.84
C HIS A 219 6.52 -22.44 -6.91
N ASN A 220 7.83 -22.28 -6.86
CA ASN A 220 8.49 -21.02 -7.10
C ASN A 220 8.40 -20.67 -8.61
N PRO A 221 8.22 -19.38 -8.98
CA PRO A 221 8.15 -18.95 -10.37
C PRO A 221 9.29 -19.45 -11.26
N THR A 222 10.50 -19.62 -10.70
CA THR A 222 11.67 -20.13 -11.44
C THR A 222 11.61 -21.62 -11.78
N GLU A 223 10.70 -22.38 -11.15
CA GLU A 223 10.52 -23.82 -11.42
C GLU A 223 9.67 -24.08 -12.67
N TYR A 224 8.80 -23.14 -13.06
CA TYR A 224 7.83 -23.37 -14.14
C TYR A 224 7.80 -22.29 -15.23
N PHE A 225 8.27 -21.08 -14.98
CA PHE A 225 8.49 -20.11 -16.05
C PHE A 225 9.81 -20.38 -16.78
N GLN A 226 9.78 -20.25 -18.10
CA GLN A 226 11.02 -20.08 -18.85
C GLN A 226 11.71 -18.77 -18.42
N PRO A 227 13.06 -18.69 -18.36
CA PRO A 227 13.75 -17.53 -17.80
C PRO A 227 13.36 -16.18 -18.42
N TRP A 228 13.18 -16.14 -19.74
CA TRP A 228 12.76 -14.93 -20.44
C TRP A 228 11.30 -14.56 -20.15
N VAL A 229 10.42 -15.55 -19.97
CA VAL A 229 9.00 -15.32 -19.66
C VAL A 229 8.86 -14.73 -18.27
N LEU A 230 9.60 -15.20 -17.27
CA LEU A 230 9.55 -14.64 -15.92
C LEU A 230 9.96 -13.16 -15.92
N LYS A 231 11.03 -12.81 -16.64
CA LYS A 231 11.45 -11.42 -16.81
C LYS A 231 10.35 -10.58 -17.45
N SER A 232 9.81 -11.02 -18.58
CA SER A 232 8.74 -10.31 -19.28
C SER A 232 7.46 -10.20 -18.45
N PHE A 233 7.12 -11.23 -17.68
CA PHE A 233 5.96 -11.22 -16.79
C PHE A 233 6.11 -10.17 -15.68
N ILE A 234 7.28 -10.04 -15.06
CA ILE A 234 7.52 -8.99 -14.04
C ILE A 234 7.50 -7.59 -14.69
N ARG A 235 8.06 -7.45 -15.90
CA ARG A 235 8.05 -6.18 -16.64
C ARG A 235 6.65 -5.71 -16.99
N ASP A 236 5.86 -6.60 -17.56
CA ASP A 236 4.49 -6.33 -17.97
C ASP A 236 3.70 -7.64 -17.97
N PRO A 237 2.96 -7.94 -16.88
CA PRO A 237 2.17 -9.16 -16.80
C PRO A 237 1.15 -9.29 -17.95
N LYS A 238 0.58 -8.16 -18.43
CA LYS A 238 -0.42 -8.16 -19.52
C LYS A 238 0.18 -8.58 -20.86
N SER A 239 1.48 -8.34 -21.08
CA SER A 239 2.19 -8.77 -22.29
C SER A 239 2.27 -10.29 -22.42
N ILE A 240 2.20 -11.02 -21.31
CA ILE A 240 2.21 -12.49 -21.27
C ILE A 240 0.79 -13.03 -21.27
N ARG A 241 -0.09 -12.51 -20.39
CA ARG A 241 -1.51 -12.87 -20.34
C ARG A 241 -2.30 -11.77 -19.63
N ALA A 242 -3.40 -11.33 -20.25
CA ALA A 242 -4.30 -10.33 -19.67
C ALA A 242 -5.65 -10.94 -19.27
N TRP A 243 -6.15 -10.57 -18.10
CA TRP A 243 -7.52 -10.86 -17.64
C TRP A 243 -8.02 -9.73 -16.71
N PRO A 244 -9.34 -9.58 -16.51
CA PRO A 244 -9.90 -8.45 -15.75
C PRO A 244 -9.37 -8.30 -14.32
N ASP A 245 -9.22 -9.41 -13.59
CA ASP A 245 -8.82 -9.41 -12.18
C ASP A 245 -7.30 -9.43 -11.95
N MET A 246 -6.51 -9.09 -12.97
CA MET A 246 -5.06 -9.10 -12.85
C MET A 246 -4.58 -7.91 -12.00
N LYS A 247 -4.07 -8.20 -10.80
CA LYS A 247 -3.67 -7.18 -9.82
C LYS A 247 -2.20 -6.76 -9.89
N MET A 248 -1.32 -7.63 -10.37
CA MET A 248 0.12 -7.33 -10.38
C MET A 248 0.41 -6.17 -11.35
N PRO A 249 0.99 -5.05 -10.88
CA PRO A 249 1.35 -3.94 -11.74
C PRO A 249 2.60 -4.28 -12.58
N PRO A 250 2.83 -3.57 -13.70
CA PRO A 250 4.07 -3.67 -14.44
C PRO A 250 5.22 -3.00 -13.66
N PHE A 251 6.42 -3.58 -13.74
CA PHE A 251 7.66 -2.97 -13.21
C PHE A 251 8.54 -2.54 -14.38
N ASP A 252 8.42 -1.27 -14.78
CA ASP A 252 9.26 -0.71 -15.85
C ASP A 252 10.74 -0.58 -15.41
N LYS A 253 11.61 -0.14 -16.33
CA LYS A 253 13.05 -0.02 -16.05
C LYS A 253 13.40 1.05 -15.02
N ASN A 254 12.51 2.01 -14.78
CA ASN A 254 12.70 3.05 -13.77
C ASN A 254 12.31 2.53 -12.38
N ALA A 255 11.21 1.77 -12.30
CA ALA A 255 10.73 1.16 -11.06
C ALA A 255 11.59 -0.03 -10.60
N LEU A 256 12.15 -0.78 -11.55
CA LEU A 256 13.02 -1.92 -11.29
C LEU A 256 14.11 -1.99 -12.36
N SER A 257 15.38 -1.74 -12.03
CA SER A 257 16.44 -1.80 -13.04
C SER A 257 16.61 -3.22 -13.62
N ASP A 258 17.22 -3.36 -14.81
CA ASP A 258 17.51 -4.70 -15.36
C ASP A 258 18.40 -5.52 -14.42
N SER A 259 19.35 -4.86 -13.72
CA SER A 259 20.20 -5.52 -12.72
C SER A 259 19.44 -5.96 -11.46
N ASP A 260 18.43 -5.20 -11.04
CA ASP A 260 17.58 -5.55 -9.90
C ASP A 260 16.64 -6.70 -10.23
N LEU A 261 16.08 -6.70 -11.45
CA LEU A 261 15.27 -7.82 -11.94
C LEU A 261 16.10 -9.11 -12.02
N ASP A 262 17.33 -9.04 -12.53
CA ASP A 262 18.23 -10.20 -12.56
C ASP A 262 18.58 -10.69 -11.15
N ALA A 263 18.87 -9.77 -10.23
CA ALA A 263 19.13 -10.07 -8.84
C ALA A 263 17.92 -10.72 -8.15
N LEU A 264 16.71 -10.19 -8.37
CA LEU A 264 15.45 -10.73 -7.87
C LEU A 264 15.24 -12.17 -8.34
N ILE A 265 15.41 -12.44 -9.64
CA ILE A 265 15.28 -13.80 -10.19
C ILE A 265 16.35 -14.73 -9.61
N ALA A 266 17.58 -14.25 -9.44
CA ALA A 266 18.64 -15.03 -8.77
C ALA A 266 18.26 -15.39 -7.33
N TYR A 267 17.64 -14.47 -6.59
CA TYR A 267 17.14 -14.74 -5.24
C TYR A 267 15.95 -15.71 -5.23
N LEU A 268 14.98 -15.57 -6.14
CA LEU A 268 13.88 -16.53 -6.27
C LEU A 268 14.41 -17.95 -6.56
N GLY A 269 15.37 -18.09 -7.48
CA GLY A 269 16.01 -19.36 -7.79
C GLY A 269 16.87 -19.90 -6.64
N TYR A 270 17.48 -19.02 -5.83
CA TYR A 270 18.16 -19.41 -4.60
C TYR A 270 17.19 -20.02 -3.60
N MET A 271 16.03 -19.39 -3.39
CA MET A 271 15.00 -19.86 -2.47
C MET A 271 14.29 -21.13 -2.95
N ALA A 272 14.14 -21.33 -4.26
CA ALA A 272 13.57 -22.56 -4.83
C ALA A 272 14.35 -23.82 -4.45
N LYS A 273 15.66 -23.70 -4.16
CA LYS A 273 16.54 -24.80 -3.75
C LYS A 273 16.53 -25.04 -2.24
N ARG A 274 15.87 -24.19 -1.46
CA ARG A 274 15.79 -24.32 0.01
C ARG A 274 14.56 -25.15 0.40
N PRO A 275 14.58 -25.80 1.58
CA PRO A 275 13.39 -26.41 2.14
C PRO A 275 12.25 -25.40 2.22
N LYS A 276 11.06 -25.83 1.80
CA LYS A 276 9.84 -25.02 1.79
C LYS A 276 9.24 -24.88 3.18
#